data_AF-A0A2D9ARQ2-F1
#
_entry.id   AF-A0A2D9ARQ2-F1
#
_cell.length_a   1.000
_cell.length_b   1.000
_cell.length_c   1.000
_cell.angle_alpha   90.00
_cell.angle_beta   90.00
_cell.angle_gamma   90.00
#
_symmetry.space_group_name_H-M   'P 1'
#
loop_
_entity.id
_entity.type
_entity.pdbx_description
1 polymer ?
#
loop_
_entity_poly.entity_id
_entity_poly.type
_entity_poly.pdbx_seq_one_letter_code
_entity_poly.pdbx_strand_id
1 'polypeptide(L)'
;MKLSTLSKRVVAPLAASFTLLSGPAFAKSDLLDKGYAMGVNAAAHCYADKGYISNYQVNAATKDVLNETGYGHMYAWLNTSNGKKAVSIVKGYLDSQCRLGKKEGEKAIYKAFRYL
;
A
#
# COMPACT_ATOMS: atom_id res chain seq x y z
N MET A 1 25.87 -42.77 -0.87
CA MET A 1 24.66 -42.48 -1.69
C MET A 1 25.00 -41.38 -2.70
N LYS A 2 25.14 -41.72 -3.98
CA LYS A 2 25.26 -40.73 -5.06
C LYS A 2 23.85 -40.24 -5.40
N LEU A 3 23.50 -39.02 -5.00
CA LEU A 3 22.28 -38.37 -5.49
C LEU A 3 22.43 -38.18 -7.00
N SER A 4 21.55 -38.85 -7.75
CA SER A 4 21.49 -38.77 -9.20
C SER A 4 21.28 -37.33 -9.64
N THR A 5 22.05 -36.92 -10.65
CA THR A 5 22.11 -35.57 -11.24
C THR A 5 20.77 -35.06 -11.79
N LEU A 6 19.72 -35.89 -11.77
CA LEU A 6 18.36 -35.59 -12.19
C LEU A 6 17.58 -34.71 -11.20
N SER A 7 17.87 -34.77 -9.89
CA SER A 7 17.12 -33.95 -8.91
C SER A 7 17.43 -32.46 -8.98
N LYS A 8 18.59 -32.07 -9.54
CA LYS A 8 18.99 -30.66 -9.68
C LYS A 8 18.24 -29.92 -10.79
N ARG A 9 17.71 -30.63 -11.80
CA ARG A 9 17.02 -30.00 -12.95
C ARG A 9 15.55 -29.69 -12.68
N VAL A 10 14.94 -30.31 -11.68
CA VAL A 10 13.51 -30.09 -11.33
C VAL A 10 13.34 -28.91 -10.35
N VAL A 11 14.40 -28.50 -9.65
CA VAL A 11 14.35 -27.37 -8.71
C VAL A 11 14.60 -26.02 -9.41
N ALA A 12 15.31 -26.02 -10.54
CA ALA A 12 15.63 -24.82 -11.30
C ALA A 12 14.40 -24.06 -11.89
N PRO A 13 13.34 -24.73 -12.41
CA PRO A 13 12.18 -24.01 -12.95
C PRO A 13 11.34 -23.33 -11.87
N LEU A 14 11.26 -23.92 -10.66
CA LEU A 14 10.51 -23.35 -9.55
C LEU A 14 11.18 -22.11 -8.96
N ALA A 15 12.51 -22.09 -8.90
CA ALA A 15 13.27 -20.92 -8.47
C ALA A 15 13.24 -19.77 -9.50
N ALA A 16 13.22 -20.09 -10.80
CA ALA A 16 13.07 -19.10 -11.86
C ALA A 16 11.67 -18.45 -11.88
N SER A 17 10.62 -19.21 -11.60
CA SER A 17 9.26 -18.68 -11.45
C SER A 17 9.14 -17.75 -10.24
N PHE A 18 9.79 -18.07 -9.12
CA PHE A 18 9.79 -17.22 -7.91
C PHE A 18 10.57 -15.91 -8.08
N THR A 19 11.60 -15.89 -8.93
CA THR A 19 12.40 -14.69 -9.23
C THR A 19 11.69 -13.75 -10.21
N LEU A 20 10.85 -14.28 -11.11
CA LEU A 20 9.96 -13.46 -11.96
C LEU A 20 8.82 -12.79 -11.16
N LEU A 21 8.31 -13.48 -10.14
CA LEU A 21 7.28 -12.97 -9.21
C LEU A 21 7.82 -11.99 -8.15
N SER A 22 9.14 -11.85 -8.01
CA SER A 22 9.78 -10.89 -7.09
C SER A 22 10.56 -9.79 -7.82
N GLY A 23 10.40 -9.70 -9.14
CA GLY A 23 11.06 -8.70 -9.97
C GLY A 23 10.54 -7.27 -9.78
N PRO A 24 11.14 -6.28 -10.47
CA PRO A 24 10.82 -4.86 -10.36
C PRO A 24 9.34 -4.51 -10.60
N ALA A 25 8.62 -5.33 -11.37
CA ALA A 25 7.20 -5.16 -11.64
C ALA A 25 6.35 -5.37 -10.38
N PHE A 26 6.66 -6.38 -9.55
CA PHE A 26 5.97 -6.62 -8.28
C PHE A 26 6.28 -5.54 -7.25
N ALA A 27 7.55 -5.10 -7.15
CA ALA A 27 7.93 -4.01 -6.27
C ALA A 27 7.25 -2.67 -6.66
N LYS A 28 7.08 -2.42 -7.97
CA LYS A 28 6.39 -1.23 -8.47
C LYS A 28 4.87 -1.32 -8.23
N SER A 29 4.27 -2.49 -8.37
CA SER A 29 2.85 -2.71 -8.03
C SER A 29 2.61 -2.52 -6.53
N ASP A 30 3.42 -3.11 -5.66
CA ASP A 30 3.27 -2.99 -4.20
C ASP A 30 3.40 -1.54 -3.72
N LEU A 31 4.32 -0.76 -4.29
CA LEU A 31 4.45 0.67 -4.00
C LEU A 31 3.21 1.47 -4.43
N LEU A 32 2.62 1.17 -5.59
CA LEU A 32 1.42 1.84 -6.09
C LEU A 32 0.19 1.45 -5.27
N ASP A 33 0.06 0.18 -4.91
CA ASP A 33 -1.02 -0.35 -4.07
C ASP A 33 -1.00 0.30 -2.68
N LYS A 34 0.18 0.33 -2.04
CA LYS A 34 0.38 1.03 -0.76
C LYS A 34 0.11 2.53 -0.91
N GLY A 35 0.59 3.13 -2.01
CA GLY A 35 0.31 4.52 -2.40
C GLY A 35 -1.18 4.86 -2.37
N TYR A 36 -1.95 4.07 -3.09
CA TYR A 36 -3.39 4.18 -3.17
C TYR A 36 -4.05 4.01 -1.81
N ALA A 37 -3.69 2.95 -1.09
CA ALA A 37 -4.25 2.64 0.22
C ALA A 37 -4.02 3.73 1.27
N MET A 38 -2.82 4.31 1.29
CA MET A 38 -2.52 5.46 2.16
C MET A 38 -3.38 6.66 1.82
N GLY A 39 -3.55 6.97 0.53
CA GLY A 39 -4.36 8.09 0.05
C GLY A 39 -5.81 7.96 0.48
N VAL A 40 -6.41 6.77 0.31
CA VAL A 40 -7.78 6.48 0.74
C VAL A 40 -7.93 6.68 2.25
N ASN A 41 -7.06 6.08 3.06
CA ASN A 41 -7.15 6.17 4.52
C ASN A 41 -6.93 7.61 5.03
N ALA A 42 -5.93 8.32 4.47
CA ALA A 42 -5.66 9.71 4.81
C ALA A 42 -6.84 10.62 4.45
N ALA A 43 -7.47 10.42 3.29
CA ALA A 43 -8.66 11.16 2.88
C ALA A 43 -9.84 10.87 3.82
N ALA A 44 -10.09 9.61 4.18
CA ALA A 44 -11.13 9.24 5.14
C ALA A 44 -10.94 9.93 6.50
N HIS A 45 -9.70 9.95 7.02
CA HIS A 45 -9.39 10.72 8.23
C HIS A 45 -9.65 12.22 8.08
N CYS A 46 -9.30 12.82 6.94
CA CYS A 46 -9.57 14.23 6.68
C CYS A 46 -11.08 14.53 6.61
N TYR A 47 -11.88 13.65 5.99
CA TYR A 47 -13.33 13.77 6.00
C TYR A 47 -13.92 13.63 7.41
N ALA A 48 -13.33 12.78 8.26
CA ALA A 48 -13.73 12.64 9.66
C ALA A 48 -13.41 13.89 10.48
N ASP A 49 -12.21 14.46 10.32
CA ASP A 49 -11.80 15.71 11.00
C ASP A 49 -12.72 16.88 10.62
N LYS A 50 -13.30 16.85 9.42
CA LYS A 50 -14.26 17.84 8.92
C LYS A 50 -15.72 17.56 9.30
N GLY A 51 -16.00 16.43 9.95
CA GLY A 51 -17.34 16.05 10.36
C GLY A 51 -18.25 15.50 9.25
N TYR A 52 -17.72 15.18 8.07
CA TYR A 52 -18.51 14.55 6.99
C TYR A 52 -18.80 13.07 7.28
N ILE A 53 -17.87 12.41 7.96
CA ILE A 53 -18.05 11.07 8.51
C ILE A 53 -17.61 11.08 9.97
N SER A 54 -17.99 10.06 10.72
CA SER A 54 -17.50 9.89 12.08
C SER A 54 -16.11 9.25 12.12
N ASN A 55 -15.38 9.47 13.21
CA ASN A 55 -14.10 8.79 13.45
C ASN A 55 -14.26 7.26 13.52
N TYR A 56 -15.40 6.75 13.97
CA TYR A 56 -15.65 5.30 14.01
C TYR A 56 -15.90 4.71 12.61
N GLN A 57 -16.29 5.53 11.63
CA GLN A 57 -16.53 5.12 10.25
C GLN A 57 -15.26 5.05 9.40
N VAL A 58 -14.16 5.70 9.81
CA VAL A 58 -12.93 5.80 8.98
C VAL A 58 -12.43 4.44 8.53
N ASN A 59 -12.34 3.47 9.44
CA ASN A 59 -11.84 2.13 9.14
C ASN A 59 -12.76 1.36 8.20
N ALA A 60 -14.08 1.43 8.42
CA ALA A 60 -15.08 0.79 7.57
C ALA A 60 -15.06 1.38 6.17
N ALA A 61 -15.16 2.71 6.06
CA ALA A 61 -15.14 3.42 4.78
C ALA A 61 -13.85 3.15 3.99
N THR A 62 -12.70 3.14 4.67
CA THR A 62 -11.42 2.79 4.04
C THR A 62 -11.45 1.36 3.50
N LYS A 63 -11.91 0.40 4.31
CA LYS A 63 -11.97 -1.01 3.92
C LYS A 63 -12.89 -1.23 2.72
N ASP A 64 -14.06 -0.59 2.73
CA ASP A 64 -15.06 -0.71 1.67
C ASP A 64 -14.52 -0.18 0.35
N VAL A 65 -13.96 1.04 0.35
CA VAL A 65 -13.34 1.64 -0.85
C VAL A 65 -12.22 0.76 -1.38
N LEU A 66 -11.35 0.23 -0.53
CA LEU A 66 -10.27 -0.64 -0.97
C LEU A 66 -10.77 -1.96 -1.57
N ASN A 67 -11.82 -2.56 -1.01
CA ASN A 67 -12.41 -3.77 -1.58
C ASN A 67 -13.04 -3.51 -2.95
N GLU A 68 -13.82 -2.43 -3.09
CA GLU A 68 -14.48 -2.07 -4.34
C GLU A 68 -13.50 -1.74 -5.47
N THR A 69 -12.30 -1.26 -5.12
CA THR A 69 -11.28 -0.84 -6.08
C THR A 69 -10.22 -1.90 -6.33
N GLY A 70 -10.33 -3.08 -5.72
CA GLY A 70 -9.40 -4.21 -5.91
C GLY A 70 -8.13 -4.14 -5.06
N TYR A 71 -8.05 -3.22 -4.08
CA TYR A 71 -6.92 -3.04 -3.17
C TYR A 71 -7.19 -3.54 -1.74
N GLY A 72 -8.20 -4.40 -1.55
CA GLY A 72 -8.61 -4.90 -0.24
C GLY A 72 -7.48 -5.55 0.58
N HIS A 73 -6.52 -6.20 -0.10
CA HIS A 73 -5.32 -6.80 0.51
C HIS A 73 -4.43 -5.78 1.24
N MET A 74 -4.46 -4.51 0.83
CA MET A 74 -3.68 -3.44 1.46
C MET A 74 -4.24 -2.99 2.81
N TYR A 75 -5.49 -3.33 3.15
CA TYR A 75 -6.09 -2.94 4.42
C TYR A 75 -5.32 -3.52 5.62
N ALA A 76 -4.77 -4.74 5.50
CA ALA A 76 -3.93 -5.32 6.53
C ALA A 76 -2.64 -4.51 6.74
N TRP A 77 -2.00 -4.10 5.64
CA TRP A 77 -0.77 -3.30 5.68
C TRP A 77 -1.00 -1.92 6.34
N LEU A 78 -2.12 -1.25 6.05
CA LEU A 78 -2.48 0.04 6.67
C LEU A 78 -2.51 -0.01 8.21
N ASN A 79 -2.84 -1.17 8.78
CA ASN A 79 -2.93 -1.36 10.22
C ASN A 79 -1.57 -1.62 10.90
N THR A 80 -0.50 -1.80 10.14
CA THR A 80 0.87 -1.93 10.67
C THR A 80 1.42 -0.58 11.16
N SER A 81 2.48 -0.60 11.97
CA SER A 81 3.17 0.63 12.43
C SER A 81 3.66 1.48 11.26
N ASN A 82 4.16 0.82 10.21
CA ASN A 82 4.62 1.48 8.99
C ASN A 82 3.47 2.11 8.21
N GLY A 83 2.38 1.37 7.99
CA GLY A 83 1.17 1.88 7.34
C GLY A 83 0.62 3.12 8.06
N LYS A 84 0.48 3.06 9.40
CA LYS A 84 0.01 4.19 10.21
C LYS A 84 0.91 5.42 10.10
N LYS A 85 2.23 5.25 10.14
CA LYS A 85 3.18 6.36 9.95
C LYS A 85 3.06 6.97 8.57
N ALA A 86 2.98 6.12 7.54
CA ALA A 86 2.89 6.57 6.16
C ALA A 86 1.57 7.33 5.88
N VAL A 87 0.44 6.85 6.40
CA VAL A 87 -0.86 7.56 6.38
C VAL A 87 -0.77 8.91 7.11
N SER A 88 -0.17 8.96 8.29
CA SER A 88 -0.01 10.21 9.04
C SER A 88 0.80 11.25 8.28
N ILE A 89 1.87 10.84 7.60
CA ILE A 89 2.64 11.71 6.71
C ILE A 89 1.74 12.23 5.59
N VAL A 90 1.07 11.34 4.85
CA VAL A 90 0.21 11.73 3.71
C VAL A 90 -0.89 12.69 4.15
N LYS A 91 -1.55 12.43 5.29
CA LYS A 91 -2.58 13.28 5.87
C LYS A 91 -2.08 14.72 6.09
N GLY A 92 -0.84 14.89 6.53
CA GLY A 92 -0.23 16.21 6.75
C GLY A 92 -0.01 17.04 5.48
N TYR A 93 -0.18 16.44 4.29
CA TYR A 93 -0.05 17.11 3.00
C TYR A 93 -1.40 17.28 2.27
N LEU A 94 -2.51 16.85 2.87
CA LEU A 94 -3.83 17.07 2.29
C LEU A 94 -4.24 18.53 2.38
N ASP A 95 -4.86 19.03 1.32
CA ASP A 95 -5.46 20.35 1.29
C ASP A 95 -6.79 20.42 2.05
N SER A 96 -7.39 21.61 2.06
CA SER A 96 -8.71 21.82 2.69
C SER A 96 -9.85 21.06 2.03
N GLN A 97 -9.63 20.41 0.88
CA GLN A 97 -10.61 19.57 0.19
C GLN A 97 -10.30 18.08 0.38
N CYS A 98 -9.36 17.73 1.27
CA CYS A 98 -8.91 16.35 1.49
C CYS A 98 -8.26 15.73 0.24
N ARG A 99 -7.57 16.54 -0.57
CA ARG A 99 -6.88 16.11 -1.79
C ARG A 99 -5.38 16.37 -1.68
N LEU A 100 -4.60 15.55 -2.39
CA LEU A 100 -3.18 15.83 -2.63
C LEU A 100 -3.05 16.67 -3.90
N GLY A 101 -2.62 17.92 -3.75
CA GLY A 101 -2.20 18.72 -4.90
C GLY A 101 -0.91 18.14 -5.52
N LYS A 102 -0.69 18.35 -6.83
CA LYS A 102 0.43 17.73 -7.57
C LYS A 102 1.81 17.89 -6.89
N LYS A 103 2.15 19.12 -6.50
CA LYS A 103 3.45 19.45 -5.87
C LYS A 103 3.62 18.85 -4.47
N GLU A 104 2.54 18.83 -3.69
CA GLU A 104 2.57 18.32 -2.31
C GLU A 104 2.39 16.80 -2.26
N GLY A 105 1.70 16.22 -3.24
CA GLY A 105 1.59 14.79 -3.47
C GLY A 105 2.94 14.13 -3.70
N GLU A 106 3.78 14.67 -4.58
CA GLU A 106 5.13 14.14 -4.80
C GLU A 106 5.95 14.10 -3.50
N LYS A 107 5.95 15.19 -2.72
CA LYS A 107 6.66 15.24 -1.44
C LYS A 107 6.11 14.27 -0.42
N ALA A 108 4.78 14.17 -0.31
CA ALA A 108 4.11 13.25 0.59
C ALA A 108 4.50 11.80 0.29
N ILE A 109 4.46 11.43 -1.00
CA ILE A 109 4.85 10.12 -1.51
C ILE A 109 6.33 9.85 -1.19
N TYR A 110 7.25 10.75 -1.53
CA TYR A 110 8.68 10.56 -1.24
C TYR A 110 8.99 10.37 0.25
N LYS A 111 8.26 11.07 1.14
CA LYS A 111 8.42 10.90 2.58
C LYS A 111 7.81 9.59 3.09
N ALA A 112 6.62 9.25 2.60
CA ALA A 112 5.92 8.02 2.96
C ALA A 112 6.66 6.77 2.47
N PHE A 113 7.35 6.85 1.33
CA PHE A 113 8.13 5.77 0.72
C PHE A 113 9.25 5.22 1.61
N ARG A 114 9.70 5.99 2.61
CA ARG A 114 10.66 5.50 3.62
C ARG A 114 10.08 4.47 4.58
N TYR A 115 8.76 4.28 4.54
CA TYR A 115 8.00 3.40 5.42
C TYR A 115 7.23 2.33 4.64
N LEU A 116 7.41 2.24 3.32
CA LEU A 116 6.82 1.20 2.48
C LEU A 116 7.72 -0.03 2.40
#